data_AF-A0A0T0PT27-F1
#
_entry.id   AF-A0A0T0PT27-F1
#
_cell.length_a   1.000
_cell.length_b   1.000
_cell.length_c   1.000
_cell.angle_alpha   90.00
_cell.angle_beta   90.00
_cell.angle_gamma   90.00
#
_symmetry.space_group_name_H-M   'P 1'
#
loop_
_entity.id
_entity.type
_entity.pdbx_description
1 polymer ?
#
loop_
_entity_poly.entity_id
_entity_poly.type
_entity_poly.pdbx_seq_one_letter_code
_entity_poly.pdbx_strand_id
1 'polypeptide(L)'
;MPIAGLIAWSALAAAAYILGNRLPSFAPFVAAAIPFPLSLVIDKIRGEPGIRTDSRRNPVTQLFMGFITVVALLIPFVIIAAQAAGSLDLLILGLAILAGMVWVPHGWGADDPAGFTHFVMRAVLCYAAYLFVPQEMRAAAIAGAAALTYVYAIVAMRKPSVAR
;
A
#
# COMPACT_ATOMS: atom_id res chain seq x y z
N MET A 1 2.88 -10.47 -2.94
CA MET A 1 2.33 -9.24 -2.31
C MET A 1 1.81 -8.19 -3.30
N PRO A 2 2.49 -7.79 -4.41
CA PRO A 2 2.02 -6.69 -5.27
C PRO A 2 0.61 -6.88 -5.86
N ILE A 3 0.29 -8.10 -6.28
CA ILE A 3 -1.05 -8.46 -6.80
C ILE A 3 -2.15 -8.23 -5.74
N ALA A 4 -1.88 -8.60 -4.49
CA ALA A 4 -2.81 -8.37 -3.39
C ALA A 4 -3.04 -6.87 -3.13
N GLY A 5 -1.96 -6.08 -3.24
CA GLY A 5 -2.04 -4.62 -3.19
C GLY A 5 -2.89 -4.03 -4.31
N LEU A 6 -2.65 -4.47 -5.55
CA LEU A 6 -3.47 -4.05 -6.70
C LEU A 6 -4.95 -4.33 -6.46
N ILE A 7 -5.31 -5.53 -6.00
CA ILE A 7 -6.69 -5.91 -5.71
C ILE A 7 -7.29 -5.01 -4.62
N ALA A 8 -6.60 -4.85 -3.49
CA ALA A 8 -7.09 -4.10 -2.34
C ALA A 8 -7.35 -2.62 -2.67
N TRP A 9 -6.40 -1.97 -3.34
CA TRP A 9 -6.50 -0.55 -3.68
C TRP A 9 -7.47 -0.31 -4.84
N SER A 10 -7.59 -1.25 -5.79
CA SER A 10 -8.62 -1.17 -6.84
C SER A 10 -10.03 -1.32 -6.25
N ALA A 11 -10.21 -2.24 -5.29
CA ALA A 11 -11.47 -2.40 -4.58
C ALA A 11 -11.86 -1.15 -3.79
N LEU A 12 -10.88 -0.51 -3.12
CA LEU A 12 -11.11 0.77 -2.44
C LEU A 12 -11.48 1.88 -3.44
N ALA A 13 -10.78 1.97 -4.58
CA ALA A 13 -11.08 2.96 -5.61
C ALA A 13 -12.51 2.81 -6.16
N ALA A 14 -12.91 1.57 -6.48
CA ALA A 14 -14.27 1.26 -6.92
C ALA A 14 -15.31 1.58 -5.83
N ALA A 15 -15.06 1.17 -4.58
CA ALA A 15 -15.96 1.45 -3.47
C ALA A 15 -16.10 2.96 -3.21
N ALA A 16 -15.01 3.72 -3.26
CA ALA A 16 -15.00 5.17 -3.11
C ALA A 16 -15.78 5.85 -4.24
N TYR A 17 -15.67 5.37 -5.48
CA TYR A 17 -16.41 5.89 -6.62
C TYR A 17 -17.91 5.62 -6.52
N ILE A 18 -18.31 4.41 -6.10
CA ILE A 18 -19.71 4.00 -6.00
C ILE A 18 -20.42 4.61 -4.77
N LEU A 19 -19.74 4.65 -3.63
CA LEU A 19 -20.33 5.06 -2.36
C LEU A 19 -20.17 6.56 -2.09
N GLY A 20 -19.12 7.20 -2.62
CA GLY A 20 -18.79 8.59 -2.35
C GLY A 20 -18.72 8.88 -0.85
N ASN A 21 -19.51 9.86 -0.39
CA ASN A 21 -19.60 10.25 1.02
C ASN A 21 -20.16 9.15 1.96
N ARG A 22 -20.69 8.05 1.42
CA ARG A 22 -21.17 6.90 2.20
C ARG A 22 -20.07 5.86 2.45
N LEU A 23 -18.85 6.08 1.95
CA LEU A 23 -17.74 5.16 2.18
C LEU A 23 -17.41 5.10 3.69
N PRO A 24 -17.45 3.91 4.32
CA PRO A 24 -17.12 3.79 5.74
C PRO A 24 -15.66 4.16 6.02
N SER A 25 -15.41 4.85 7.12
CA SER A 25 -14.06 5.31 7.51
C SER A 25 -13.08 4.18 7.78
N PHE A 26 -13.55 2.96 8.05
CA PHE A 26 -12.68 1.79 8.23
C PHE A 26 -12.15 1.23 6.89
N ALA A 27 -12.81 1.51 5.76
CA ALA A 27 -12.48 0.90 4.48
C ALA A 27 -11.03 1.19 4.00
N PRO A 28 -10.50 2.42 4.14
CA PRO A 28 -9.10 2.71 3.80
C PRO A 28 -8.09 1.92 4.65
N PHE A 29 -8.38 1.67 5.93
CA PHE A 29 -7.52 0.86 6.80
C PHE A 29 -7.50 -0.61 6.36
N VAL A 30 -8.66 -1.15 5.98
CA VAL A 30 -8.75 -2.51 5.44
C VAL A 30 -7.93 -2.61 4.15
N ALA A 31 -8.08 -1.65 3.24
CA ALA A 31 -7.31 -1.64 1.99
C ALA A 31 -5.78 -1.57 2.21
N ALA A 32 -5.34 -0.86 3.25
CA ALA A 32 -3.92 -0.78 3.64
C ALA A 32 -3.40 -2.08 4.26
N ALA A 33 -4.20 -2.77 5.10
CA ALA A 33 -3.76 -3.94 5.85
C ALA A 33 -3.96 -5.29 5.14
N ILE A 34 -5.04 -5.42 4.34
CA ILE A 34 -5.41 -6.69 3.69
C ILE A 34 -4.40 -7.24 2.67
N PRO A 35 -3.50 -6.47 2.02
CA PRO A 35 -2.55 -7.03 1.05
C PRO A 35 -1.66 -8.15 1.62
N PHE A 36 -1.30 -8.09 2.91
CA PHE A 36 -0.51 -9.13 3.55
C PHE A 36 -1.27 -10.47 3.67
N PRO A 37 -2.39 -10.58 4.41
CA PRO A 37 -3.13 -11.83 4.49
C PRO A 37 -3.63 -12.31 3.12
N LEU A 38 -4.04 -11.40 2.23
CA LEU A 38 -4.48 -11.76 0.88
C LEU A 38 -3.33 -12.38 0.07
N SER A 39 -2.09 -11.91 0.23
CA SER A 39 -0.94 -12.54 -0.42
C SER A 39 -0.70 -13.97 0.04
N LEU A 40 -0.93 -14.28 1.32
CA LEU A 40 -0.80 -15.65 1.83
C LEU A 40 -1.82 -16.60 1.20
N VAL A 41 -3.05 -16.11 0.98
CA VAL A 41 -4.09 -16.85 0.27
C VAL A 41 -3.70 -17.08 -1.19
N ILE A 42 -3.20 -16.05 -1.87
CA ILE A 42 -2.75 -16.14 -3.27
C ILE A 42 -1.59 -17.14 -3.40
N ASP A 43 -0.61 -17.07 -2.51
CA ASP A 43 0.57 -17.96 -2.53
C ASP A 43 0.14 -19.42 -2.29
N LYS A 44 -0.81 -19.65 -1.36
CA LYS A 44 -1.40 -20.98 -1.12
C LYS A 44 -2.11 -21.54 -2.36
N ILE A 45 -2.87 -20.71 -3.08
CA ILE A 45 -3.56 -21.13 -4.31
C ILE A 45 -2.55 -21.46 -5.43
N ARG A 46 -1.40 -20.78 -5.47
CA ARG A 46 -0.32 -21.01 -6.43
C ARG A 46 0.58 -22.19 -6.09
N GLY A 47 0.42 -22.81 -4.91
CA GLY A 47 1.31 -23.85 -4.42
C GLY A 47 2.70 -23.35 -4.04
N GLU A 48 2.87 -22.05 -3.82
CA GLU A 48 4.14 -21.47 -3.36
C GLU A 48 4.35 -21.78 -1.87
N PRO A 49 5.59 -22.08 -1.44
CA PRO A 49 5.89 -22.25 -0.03
C PRO A 49 5.59 -20.95 0.71
N GLY A 50 4.63 -21.00 1.65
CA GLY A 50 4.21 -19.84 2.45
C GLY A 50 5.30 -19.32 3.39
N ILE A 51 4.91 -18.62 4.47
CA ILE A 51 5.87 -18.10 5.45
C ILE A 51 6.69 -19.24 6.06
N ARG A 52 7.97 -19.35 5.68
CA ARG A 52 8.91 -20.31 6.26
C ARG A 52 9.41 -19.81 7.61
N THR A 53 9.55 -20.68 8.60
CA THR A 53 10.07 -20.35 9.94
C THR A 53 11.51 -19.81 9.90
N ASP A 54 12.31 -20.23 8.92
CA ASP A 54 13.67 -19.73 8.68
C ASP A 54 13.72 -18.22 8.34
N SER A 55 12.60 -17.65 7.87
CA SER A 55 12.52 -16.22 7.51
C SER A 55 12.70 -15.27 8.68
N ARG A 56 12.51 -15.72 9.93
CA ARG A 56 12.69 -14.87 11.13
C ARG A 56 14.13 -14.41 11.35
N ARG A 57 15.11 -15.16 10.84
CA ARG A 57 16.54 -14.79 10.92
C ARG A 57 17.01 -13.99 9.71
N ASN A 58 16.16 -13.78 8.70
CA ASN A 58 16.52 -13.01 7.53
C ASN A 58 16.48 -11.50 7.88
N PRO A 59 17.61 -10.77 7.75
CA PRO A 59 17.68 -9.36 8.09
C PRO A 59 16.74 -8.49 7.25
N VAL A 60 16.46 -8.87 6.00
CA VAL A 60 15.48 -8.19 5.11
C VAL A 60 14.08 -8.33 5.67
N THR A 61 13.71 -9.53 6.13
CA THR A 61 12.40 -9.78 6.74
C THR A 61 12.24 -8.99 8.04
N GLN A 62 13.29 -8.91 8.87
CA GLN A 62 13.26 -8.11 10.09
C GLN A 62 13.12 -6.61 9.80
N LEU A 63 13.85 -6.10 8.81
CA LEU A 63 13.73 -4.70 8.39
C LEU A 63 12.33 -4.37 7.85
N PHE A 64 11.78 -5.25 7.02
CA PHE A 64 10.40 -5.10 6.51
C PHE A 64 9.38 -5.04 7.66
N MET A 65 9.50 -5.92 8.65
CA MET A 65 8.63 -5.90 9.84
C MET A 65 8.82 -4.62 10.67
N GLY A 66 10.05 -4.16 10.86
CA GLY A 66 10.33 -2.89 11.54
C GLY A 66 9.69 -1.69 10.85
N PHE A 67 9.71 -1.64 9.51
CA PHE A 67 9.02 -0.62 8.74
C PHE A 67 7.49 -0.69 8.88
N ILE A 68 6.90 -1.89 8.95
CA ILE A 68 5.47 -2.03 9.27
C ILE A 68 5.18 -1.41 10.63
N THR A 69 6.03 -1.63 11.65
CA THR A 69 5.88 -1.02 12.97
C THR A 69 5.96 0.51 12.89
N VAL A 70 6.96 1.06 12.19
CA VAL A 70 7.10 2.51 12.02
C VAL A 70 5.86 3.10 11.33
N VAL A 71 5.38 2.48 10.25
CA VAL A 71 4.15 2.89 9.57
C VAL A 71 2.96 2.88 10.53
N ALA A 72 2.79 1.80 11.30
CA ALA A 72 1.70 1.68 12.26
C ALA A 72 1.72 2.78 13.34
N LEU A 73 2.91 3.17 13.81
CA LEU A 73 3.09 4.27 14.77
C LEU A 73 2.80 5.65 14.18
N LEU A 74 2.87 5.81 12.86
CA LEU A 74 2.57 7.06 12.16
C LEU A 74 1.10 7.20 11.74
N ILE A 75 0.34 6.10 11.70
CA ILE A 75 -1.10 6.13 11.36
C ILE A 75 -1.91 7.08 12.26
N PRO A 76 -1.69 7.18 13.59
CA PRO A 76 -2.37 8.16 14.43
C PRO A 76 -2.25 9.60 13.93
N PHE A 77 -1.12 10.02 13.36
CA PHE A 77 -0.99 11.36 12.78
C PHE A 77 -1.91 11.57 11.58
N VAL A 78 -2.07 10.55 10.73
CA VAL A 78 -3.02 10.61 9.60
C VAL A 78 -4.46 10.70 10.11
N ILE A 79 -4.79 9.95 11.16
CA ILE A 79 -6.13 10.00 11.78
C ILE A 79 -6.41 11.38 12.35
N ILE A 80 -5.48 11.93 13.14
CA ILE A 80 -5.61 13.26 13.74
C ILE A 80 -5.78 14.32 12.66
N ALA A 81 -4.96 14.29 11.60
CA ALA A 81 -5.06 15.24 10.48
C ALA A 81 -6.41 15.13 9.75
N ALA A 82 -6.87 13.91 9.47
CA ALA A 82 -8.15 13.67 8.81
C ALA A 82 -9.34 14.12 9.67
N GLN A 83 -9.30 13.89 10.98
CA GLN A 83 -10.32 14.34 11.92
C GLN A 83 -10.35 15.86 12.04
N ALA A 84 -9.19 16.50 12.21
CA ALA A 84 -9.09 17.96 12.31
C ALA A 84 -9.62 18.68 11.06
N ALA A 85 -9.43 18.08 9.88
CA ALA A 85 -9.90 18.62 8.61
C ALA A 85 -11.30 18.14 8.20
N GLY A 86 -11.90 17.19 8.93
CA GLY A 86 -13.16 16.55 8.55
C GLY A 86 -13.14 15.88 7.16
N SER A 87 -11.99 15.33 6.75
CA SER A 87 -11.75 14.89 5.37
C SER A 87 -11.36 13.42 5.27
N LEU A 88 -12.24 12.62 4.65
CA LEU A 88 -11.94 11.22 4.33
C LEU A 88 -10.86 11.11 3.24
N ASP A 89 -10.75 12.08 2.34
CA ASP A 89 -9.71 12.13 1.32
C ASP A 89 -8.31 12.19 1.93
N LEU A 90 -8.13 12.98 3.00
CA LEU A 90 -6.85 13.05 3.73
C LEU A 90 -6.52 11.74 4.44
N LEU A 91 -7.53 11.04 4.97
CA LEU A 91 -7.33 9.71 5.54
C LEU A 91 -6.82 8.72 4.47
N ILE A 92 -7.47 8.70 3.30
CA ILE A 92 -7.09 7.84 2.18
C ILE A 92 -5.70 8.21 1.66
N LEU A 93 -5.40 9.51 1.52
CA LEU A 93 -4.09 10.00 1.09
C LEU A 93 -2.97 9.54 2.02
N GLY A 94 -3.10 9.80 3.32
CA GLY A 94 -2.07 9.46 4.29
C GLY A 94 -1.85 7.95 4.37
N LEU A 95 -2.92 7.15 4.40
CA LEU A 95 -2.82 5.70 4.40
C LEU A 95 -2.24 5.15 3.09
N ALA A 96 -2.57 5.73 1.94
CA ALA A 96 -2.00 5.33 0.66
C ALA A 96 -0.49 5.55 0.60
N ILE A 97 -0.01 6.70 1.09
CA ILE A 97 1.43 7.01 1.09
C ILE A 97 2.17 6.15 2.12
N LEU A 98 1.68 6.07 3.36
CA LEU A 98 2.32 5.28 4.42
C LEU A 98 2.36 3.79 4.06
N ALA A 99 1.29 3.23 3.50
CA ALA A 99 1.28 1.85 3.01
C ALA A 99 2.20 1.62 1.80
N GLY A 100 2.66 2.68 1.12
CA GLY A 100 3.70 2.59 0.10
C GLY A 100 5.11 2.40 0.68
N MET A 101 5.34 2.91 1.90
CA MET A 101 6.68 2.94 2.51
C MET A 101 7.24 1.54 2.80
N VAL A 102 6.37 0.55 3.06
CA VAL A 102 6.79 -0.84 3.33
C VAL A 102 7.48 -1.51 2.14
N TRP A 103 7.36 -0.95 0.93
CA TRP A 103 8.04 -1.46 -0.27
C TRP A 103 9.52 -1.07 -0.35
N VAL A 104 9.92 0.00 0.35
CA VAL A 104 11.32 0.46 0.39
C VAL A 104 12.27 -0.61 0.95
N PRO A 105 12.05 -1.18 2.16
CA PRO A 105 12.93 -2.22 2.69
C PRO A 105 12.88 -3.51 1.86
N HIS A 106 11.74 -3.80 1.20
CA HIS A 106 11.63 -4.96 0.31
C HIS A 106 12.53 -4.80 -0.93
N GLY A 107 12.51 -3.63 -1.59
CA GLY A 107 13.40 -3.35 -2.71
C GLY A 107 14.86 -3.32 -2.29
N TRP A 108 15.17 -2.64 -1.19
CA TRP A 108 16.53 -2.58 -0.65
C TRP A 108 17.11 -3.97 -0.34
N GLY A 109 16.31 -4.85 0.27
CA GLY A 109 16.75 -6.22 0.54
C GLY A 109 16.92 -7.11 -0.69
N ALA A 110 16.50 -6.64 -1.87
CA ALA A 110 16.72 -7.29 -3.16
C ALA A 110 17.76 -6.56 -4.03
N ASP A 111 18.47 -5.58 -3.46
CA ASP A 111 19.34 -4.63 -4.18
C ASP A 111 18.63 -4.04 -5.42
N ASP A 112 17.33 -3.71 -5.25
CA ASP A 112 16.43 -3.30 -6.31
C ASP A 112 15.82 -1.91 -6.00
N PRO A 113 16.14 -0.88 -6.80
CA PRO A 113 15.59 0.46 -6.60
C PRO A 113 14.08 0.52 -6.83
N ALA A 114 13.46 -0.50 -7.44
CA ALA A 114 12.03 -0.52 -7.74
C ALA A 114 11.15 -0.32 -6.50
N GLY A 115 11.58 -0.79 -5.32
CA GLY A 115 10.90 -0.55 -4.05
C GLY A 115 10.75 0.95 -3.73
N PHE A 116 11.86 1.68 -3.84
CA PHE A 116 11.89 3.12 -3.60
C PHE A 116 11.18 3.91 -4.70
N THR A 117 11.40 3.55 -5.97
CA THR A 117 10.73 4.16 -7.12
C THR A 117 9.21 4.01 -7.02
N HIS A 118 8.71 2.83 -6.64
CA HIS A 118 7.29 2.61 -6.40
C HIS A 118 6.74 3.55 -5.31
N PHE A 119 7.44 3.66 -4.18
CA PHE A 119 7.02 4.54 -3.09
C PHE A 119 6.96 6.02 -3.52
N VAL A 120 8.01 6.53 -4.18
CA VAL A 120 8.05 7.93 -4.65
C VAL A 120 6.98 8.18 -5.71
N MET A 121 6.86 7.29 -6.70
CA MET A 121 5.82 7.39 -7.73
C MET A 121 4.43 7.39 -7.11
N ARG A 122 4.19 6.54 -6.11
CA ARG A 122 2.92 6.48 -5.39
C ARG A 122 2.63 7.78 -4.64
N ALA A 123 3.60 8.33 -3.94
CA ALA A 123 3.43 9.62 -3.26
C ALA A 123 3.09 10.73 -4.27
N VAL A 124 3.84 10.84 -5.36
CA VAL A 124 3.60 11.85 -6.41
C VAL A 124 2.20 11.70 -7.03
N LEU A 125 1.80 10.48 -7.42
CA LEU A 125 0.50 10.25 -8.02
C LEU A 125 -0.66 10.47 -7.04
N CYS A 126 -0.51 10.08 -5.77
CA CYS A 126 -1.53 10.32 -4.76
C CYS A 126 -1.67 11.81 -4.43
N TYR A 127 -0.57 12.56 -4.34
CA TYR A 127 -0.62 14.02 -4.18
C TYR A 127 -1.23 14.70 -5.41
N ALA A 128 -0.85 14.29 -6.62
CA ALA A 128 -1.44 14.80 -7.85
C ALA A 128 -2.96 14.53 -7.90
N ALA A 129 -3.39 13.33 -7.53
CA ALA A 129 -4.81 12.99 -7.43
C ALA A 129 -5.53 13.88 -6.41
N TYR A 130 -4.92 14.13 -5.25
CA TYR A 130 -5.50 15.01 -4.24
C TYR A 130 -5.63 16.47 -4.70
N LEU A 131 -4.61 17.00 -5.38
CA LEU A 131 -4.53 18.41 -5.78
C LEU A 131 -5.37 18.74 -7.02
N PHE A 132 -5.40 17.84 -8.01
CA PHE A 132 -5.94 18.16 -9.34
C PHE A 132 -7.31 17.52 -9.62
N VAL A 133 -7.74 16.52 -8.86
CA VAL A 133 -9.04 15.86 -9.09
C VAL A 133 -10.15 16.55 -8.29
N PRO A 134 -11.35 16.75 -8.88
CA PRO A 134 -12.51 17.28 -8.19
C PRO A 134 -12.84 16.49 -6.92
N GLN A 135 -13.34 17.20 -5.90
CA GLN A 135 -13.60 16.64 -4.56
C GLN A 135 -14.51 15.40 -4.61
N GLU A 136 -15.49 15.38 -5.51
CA GLU A 136 -16.44 14.26 -5.68
C GLU A 136 -15.76 12.93 -6.06
N MET A 137 -14.63 12.99 -6.77
CA MET A 137 -13.89 11.81 -7.26
C MET A 137 -12.54 11.63 -6.57
N ARG A 138 -12.16 12.52 -5.65
CA ARG A 138 -10.82 12.59 -5.09
C ARG A 138 -10.44 11.32 -4.33
N ALA A 139 -11.30 10.82 -3.44
CA ALA A 139 -11.10 9.56 -2.74
C ALA A 139 -10.79 8.39 -3.69
N ALA A 140 -11.61 8.24 -4.75
CA ALA A 140 -11.45 7.20 -5.75
C ALA A 140 -10.16 7.37 -6.55
N ALA A 141 -9.80 8.61 -6.93
CA ALA A 141 -8.58 8.89 -7.67
C ALA A 141 -7.31 8.64 -6.86
N ILE A 142 -7.29 8.96 -5.56
CA ILE A 142 -6.15 8.67 -4.69
C ILE A 142 -5.95 7.16 -4.54
N ALA A 143 -7.04 6.42 -4.28
CA ALA A 143 -7.00 4.97 -4.19
C ALA A 143 -6.61 4.32 -5.53
N GLY A 144 -7.11 4.85 -6.64
CA GLY A 144 -6.77 4.42 -8.00
C GLY A 144 -5.31 4.69 -8.35
N ALA A 145 -4.78 5.86 -7.99
CA ALA A 145 -3.35 6.18 -8.12
C ALA A 145 -2.48 5.18 -7.35
N ALA A 146 -2.85 4.88 -6.11
CA ALA A 146 -2.19 3.83 -5.33
C ALA A 146 -2.28 2.46 -6.01
N ALA A 147 -3.44 2.08 -6.56
CA ALA A 147 -3.61 0.83 -7.30
C ALA A 147 -2.70 0.76 -8.54
N LEU A 148 -2.65 1.81 -9.35
CA LEU A 148 -1.82 1.89 -10.56
C LEU A 148 -0.34 1.67 -10.25
N THR A 149 0.14 2.13 -9.09
CA THR A 149 1.55 1.94 -8.71
C THR A 149 1.91 0.46 -8.51
N TYR A 150 0.93 -0.40 -8.20
CA TYR A 150 1.15 -1.85 -8.12
C TYR A 150 1.37 -2.49 -9.48
N VAL A 151 0.88 -1.91 -10.58
CA VAL A 151 1.20 -2.39 -11.93
C VAL A 151 2.70 -2.27 -12.17
N TYR A 152 3.30 -1.13 -11.82
CA TYR A 152 4.76 -0.97 -11.83
C TYR A 152 5.45 -1.99 -10.93
N ALA A 153 4.98 -2.18 -9.69
CA ALA A 153 5.59 -3.13 -8.76
C ALA A 153 5.57 -4.57 -9.30
N ILE A 154 4.50 -4.99 -9.99
CA ILE A 154 4.37 -6.32 -10.59
C ILE A 154 5.38 -6.51 -11.73
N VAL A 155 5.64 -5.48 -12.53
CA VAL A 155 6.52 -5.56 -13.70
C VAL A 155 7.98 -5.36 -13.33
N ALA A 156 8.28 -4.46 -12.39
CA ALA A 156 9.64 -3.99 -12.12
C ALA A 156 10.31 -4.64 -10.91
N MET A 157 9.58 -4.97 -9.84
CA MET A 157 10.21 -5.47 -8.61
C MET A 157 10.67 -6.92 -8.74
N ARG A 158 11.94 -7.16 -8.44
CA ARG A 158 12.52 -8.49 -8.34
C ARG A 158 12.16 -9.14 -6.99
N LYS A 159 12.08 -10.47 -7.00
CA LYS A 159 11.96 -11.23 -5.75
C LYS A 159 13.31 -11.17 -5.01
N PRO A 160 13.35 -10.93 -3.68
CA PRO A 160 14.59 -10.93 -2.91
C PRO A 160 15.37 -12.26 -3.02
N SER A 161 14.69 -13.38 -3.25
CA SER A 161 15.32 -14.69 -3.48
C SER A 161 16.10 -14.82 -4.79
N VAL A 162 16.01 -13.82 -5.68
CA VAL A 162 16.67 -13.78 -7.00
C VAL A 162 17.79 -12.72 -7.01
N ALA A 163 17.85 -11.86 -5.99
CA ALA A 163 18.96 -10.94 -5.80
C ALA A 163 20.21 -11.74 -5.36
N ARG A 164 21.32 -11.52 -6.06
CA ARG A 164 22.60 -12.21 -5.84
C ARG A 164 23.41 -11.51 -4.76
#